data_AF-A0A5M8SD79-F1
#
_entry.id   AF-A0A5M8SD79-F1
#
_cell.length_a   1.000
_cell.length_b   1.000
_cell.length_c   1.000
_cell.angle_alpha   90.00
_cell.angle_beta   90.00
_cell.angle_gamma   90.00
#
_symmetry.space_group_name_H-M   'P 1'
#
loop_
_entity.id
_entity.type
_entity.pdbx_description
1 polymer ?
#
loop_
_entity_poly.entity_id
_entity_poly.type
_entity_poly.pdbx_seq_one_letter_code
_entity_poly.pdbx_strand_id
1 'polypeptide(L)'
;MRWVRLSFLALAGLLVFTFGADWLLFKMEGSPTSKFTVSHFVSAPLKNNKEEIDYTGSEEVPCSITLFPQGGMTPCWWLREHLNEVTRY
;
A
#
# COMPACT_ATOMS: atom_id res chain seq x y z
N MET A 1 -30.00 -16.44 -8.41
CA MET A 1 -29.37 -16.28 -7.08
C MET A 1 -28.36 -17.38 -6.70
N ARG A 2 -28.64 -18.69 -6.88
CA ARG A 2 -27.69 -19.77 -6.53
C ARG A 2 -26.31 -19.65 -7.20
N TRP A 3 -26.29 -19.37 -8.51
CA TRP A 3 -25.05 -19.20 -9.27
C TRP A 3 -24.24 -17.98 -8.82
N VAL A 4 -24.91 -16.85 -8.57
CA VAL A 4 -24.27 -15.64 -8.01
C VAL A 4 -23.62 -15.94 -6.66
N ARG A 5 -24.33 -16.68 -5.78
CA ARG A 5 -23.78 -17.09 -4.47
C ARG A 5 -22.55 -17.99 -4.63
N LEU A 6 -22.59 -18.97 -5.53
CA LEU A 6 -21.44 -19.86 -5.78
C LEU A 6 -20.25 -19.10 -6.36
N SER A 7 -20.47 -18.20 -7.32
CA SER A 7 -19.42 -17.35 -7.88
C SER A 7 -18.78 -16.46 -6.81
N PHE A 8 -19.60 -15.87 -5.94
CA PHE A 8 -19.11 -15.05 -4.83
C PHE A 8 -18.27 -15.85 -3.85
N LEU A 9 -18.73 -17.05 -3.45
CA LEU A 9 -17.99 -17.94 -2.56
C LEU A 9 -16.67 -18.41 -3.19
N ALA A 10 -16.67 -18.72 -4.48
CA ALA A 10 -15.45 -19.11 -5.19
C ALA A 10 -14.44 -17.96 -5.24
N LEU A 11 -14.88 -16.74 -5.54
CA LEU A 11 -14.01 -15.56 -5.56
C LEU A 11 -13.45 -15.25 -4.16
N ALA A 12 -14.29 -15.32 -3.11
CA ALA A 12 -13.85 -15.15 -1.74
C ALA A 12 -12.82 -16.23 -1.34
N GLY A 13 -13.07 -17.49 -1.69
CA GLY A 13 -12.13 -18.59 -1.44
C GLY A 13 -10.79 -18.39 -2.14
N LEU A 14 -10.81 -17.92 -3.40
CA LEU A 14 -9.61 -17.60 -4.15
C LEU A 14 -8.80 -16.47 -3.51
N LEU A 15 -9.46 -15.40 -3.06
CA LEU A 15 -8.80 -14.29 -2.36
C LEU A 15 -8.15 -14.73 -1.04
N VAL A 16 -8.83 -15.56 -0.26
CA VAL A 16 -8.26 -16.11 0.98
C VAL A 16 -7.06 -16.99 0.68
N PHE A 17 -7.15 -17.82 -0.36
CA PHE A 17 -6.06 -18.69 -0.77
C PHE A 17 -4.83 -17.90 -1.24
N THR A 18 -5.01 -16.89 -2.10
CA THR A 18 -3.89 -16.07 -2.59
C THR A 18 -3.25 -15.25 -1.47
N PHE A 19 -4.04 -14.69 -0.55
CA PHE A 19 -3.52 -13.99 0.63
C PHE A 19 -2.71 -14.93 1.54
N GLY A 20 -3.22 -16.15 1.79
CA GLY A 20 -2.53 -17.14 2.60
C GLY A 20 -1.23 -17.63 1.97
N ALA A 21 -1.21 -17.85 0.66
CA ALA A 21 -0.01 -18.23 -0.09
C ALA A 21 1.07 -17.12 -0.04
N ASP A 22 0.67 -15.87 -0.26
CA ASP A 22 1.56 -14.70 -0.17
C ASP A 22 2.19 -14.57 1.22
N TRP A 23 1.38 -14.70 2.27
CA TRP A 23 1.88 -14.68 3.65
C TRP A 23 2.85 -15.83 3.95
N LEU A 24 2.53 -17.05 3.48
CA LEU A 24 3.37 -18.22 3.70
C LEU A 24 4.74 -18.05 3.04
N LEU A 25 4.78 -17.62 1.79
CA LEU A 25 6.02 -17.34 1.06
C LEU A 25 6.83 -16.24 1.76
N PHE A 26 6.17 -15.14 2.13
CA PHE A 26 6.80 -14.04 2.87
C PHE A 26 7.48 -14.53 4.16
N LYS A 27 6.83 -15.42 4.91
CA LYS A 27 7.42 -15.99 6.13
C LYS A 27 8.55 -16.98 5.86
N MET A 28 8.40 -17.83 4.85
CA MET A 28 9.43 -18.81 4.48
C MET A 28 10.72 -18.15 3.98
N GLU A 29 10.61 -17.03 3.27
CA GLU A 29 11.76 -16.27 2.75
C GLU A 29 12.40 -15.33 3.80
N GLY A 30 11.93 -15.38 5.06
CA GLY A 30 12.51 -14.57 6.13
C GLY A 30 12.02 -13.12 6.15
N SER A 31 10.81 -12.85 5.63
CA SER A 31 10.20 -11.53 5.57
C SER A 31 10.97 -10.54 4.67
N PRO A 32 11.06 -10.79 3.36
CA PRO A 32 11.82 -9.95 2.44
C PRO A 32 11.25 -8.51 2.38
N THR A 33 12.13 -7.54 2.59
CA THR A 33 11.79 -6.10 2.57
C THR A 33 12.72 -5.31 1.67
N SER A 34 12.22 -4.21 1.11
CA SER A 34 13.01 -3.16 0.47
C SER A 34 12.71 -1.81 1.12
N LYS A 35 13.35 -0.75 0.66
CA LYS A 35 13.09 0.63 1.10
C LYS A 35 12.96 1.57 -0.09
N PHE A 36 12.12 2.58 0.05
CA PHE A 36 12.02 3.69 -0.88
C PHE A 36 12.05 5.01 -0.13
N THR A 37 12.57 6.06 -0.76
CA THR A 37 12.54 7.42 -0.22
C THR A 37 11.20 8.05 -0.56
N VAL A 38 10.39 8.34 0.46
CA VAL A 38 9.11 9.02 0.34
C VAL A 38 9.30 10.49 0.67
N SER A 39 8.76 11.36 -0.17
CA SER A 39 8.77 12.81 -0.01
C SER A 39 7.45 13.26 0.59
N HIS A 40 7.55 14.01 1.68
CA HIS A 40 6.42 14.54 2.44
C HIS A 40 6.15 15.99 2.03
N PHE A 41 4.89 16.26 1.80
CA PHE A 41 4.38 17.57 1.48
C PHE A 41 3.19 17.90 2.38
N VAL A 42 2.99 19.19 2.59
CA VAL A 42 1.86 19.70 3.33
C VAL A 42 1.11 20.67 2.46
N SER A 43 -0.21 20.53 2.40
CA SER A 43 -1.08 21.38 1.61
C SER A 43 -1.94 22.29 2.50
N ALA A 44 -1.82 23.60 2.27
CA ALA A 44 -2.58 24.62 2.96
C ALA A 44 -3.54 25.33 1.99
N PRO A 45 -4.84 25.44 2.31
CA PRO A 45 -5.78 26.15 1.47
C PRO A 45 -5.59 27.67 1.57
N LEU A 46 -5.53 28.34 0.43
CA LEU A 46 -5.44 29.80 0.31
C LEU A 46 -6.76 30.40 -0.20
N LYS A 47 -6.89 31.72 -0.04
CA LYS A 47 -8.00 32.49 -0.62
C LYS A 47 -8.08 32.27 -2.14
N ASN A 48 -9.29 32.39 -2.68
CA ASN A 48 -9.58 32.21 -4.11
C ASN A 48 -9.30 30.78 -4.63
N ASN A 49 -9.58 29.75 -3.82
CA ASN A 49 -9.41 28.33 -4.19
C ASN A 49 -7.98 27.98 -4.65
N LYS A 50 -6.99 28.65 -4.06
CA LYS A 50 -5.58 28.31 -4.28
C LYS A 50 -5.13 27.34 -3.19
N GLU A 51 -4.07 26.60 -3.47
CA GLU A 51 -3.44 25.71 -2.51
C GLU A 51 -1.93 25.95 -2.58
N GLU A 52 -1.32 26.05 -1.41
CA GLU A 52 0.13 26.10 -1.24
C GLU A 52 0.57 24.70 -0.82
N ILE A 53 1.57 24.16 -1.51
CA ILE A 53 2.10 22.82 -1.26
C ILE A 53 3.58 22.99 -0.90
N ASP A 54 3.90 22.74 0.37
CA ASP A 54 5.24 22.89 0.91
C ASP A 54 5.88 21.54 1.13
N TYR A 55 7.14 21.40 0.73
CA TYR A 55 7.94 20.21 1.03
C TYR A 55 8.40 20.22 2.49
N THR A 56 8.09 19.17 3.24
CA THR A 56 8.39 19.08 4.68
C THR A 56 9.53 18.12 5.01
N GLY A 57 9.97 17.31 4.06
CA GLY A 57 11.11 16.41 4.23
C GLY A 57 10.94 15.12 3.44
N SER A 58 11.92 14.24 3.55
CA SER A 58 11.82 12.89 3.01
C SER A 58 12.36 11.88 4.00
N GLU A 59 11.84 10.66 3.94
CA GLU A 59 12.27 9.57 4.79
C GLU A 59 12.37 8.26 4.02
N GLU A 60 13.19 7.34 4.53
CA GLU A 60 13.22 5.97 4.02
C GLU A 60 12.09 5.15 4.63
N VAL A 61 11.10 4.80 3.82
CA VAL A 61 9.98 3.94 4.23
C VAL A 61 10.26 2.50 3.81
N PRO A 62 10.25 1.53 4.75
CA PRO A 62 10.36 0.12 4.41
C PRO A 62 9.06 -0.41 3.78
N CYS A 63 9.21 -1.33 2.82
CA CYS A 63 8.11 -1.99 2.14
C CYS A 63 8.33 -3.50 2.07
N SER A 64 7.25 -4.28 2.03
CA SER A 64 7.32 -5.73 1.87
C SER A 64 7.39 -6.13 0.40
N ILE A 65 8.24 -7.10 0.05
CA ILE A 65 8.30 -7.68 -1.30
C ILE A 65 7.23 -8.76 -1.39
N THR A 66 5.97 -8.34 -1.43
CA THR A 66 4.78 -9.20 -1.40
C THR A 66 3.68 -8.64 -2.29
N LEU A 67 2.70 -9.47 -2.62
CA LEU A 67 1.53 -9.04 -3.38
C LEU A 67 0.59 -8.21 -2.50
N PHE A 68 0.35 -8.65 -1.26
CA PHE A 68 -0.51 -7.97 -0.29
C PHE A 68 0.32 -7.31 0.82
N PRO A 69 -0.24 -6.36 1.59
CA PRO A 69 0.43 -5.80 2.76
C PRO A 69 0.75 -6.89 3.78
N GLN A 70 2.03 -7.07 4.11
CA GLN A 70 2.50 -8.04 5.10
C GLN A 70 3.44 -7.39 6.11
N GLY A 71 3.44 -7.88 7.36
CA GLY A 71 4.36 -7.40 8.40
C GLY A 71 4.18 -5.93 8.80
N GLY A 72 2.98 -5.36 8.60
CA GLY A 72 2.70 -3.96 8.91
C GLY A 72 3.25 -2.96 7.88
N MET A 73 3.78 -3.44 6.76
CA MET A 73 4.35 -2.63 5.69
C MET A 73 3.44 -2.60 4.46
N THR A 74 3.49 -1.51 3.70
CA THR A 74 2.91 -1.44 2.36
C THR A 74 3.72 -2.29 1.38
N PRO A 75 3.09 -2.92 0.38
CA PRO A 75 3.84 -3.68 -0.62
C PRO A 75 4.66 -2.74 -1.51
N CYS A 76 5.86 -3.17 -1.89
CA CYS A 76 6.81 -2.31 -2.61
C CYS A 76 6.32 -1.85 -3.98
N TRP A 77 5.46 -2.62 -4.65
CA TRP A 77 4.89 -2.23 -5.94
C TRP A 77 3.98 -0.99 -5.79
N TRP A 78 3.22 -0.91 -4.69
CA TRP A 78 2.35 0.22 -4.41
C TRP A 78 3.14 1.45 -3.99
N LEU A 79 4.12 1.26 -3.09
CA LEU A 79 4.95 2.36 -2.59
C LEU A 79 5.75 3.03 -3.73
N ARG A 80 6.22 2.24 -4.70
CA ARG A 80 6.92 2.75 -5.89
C ARG A 80 6.07 3.74 -6.70
N GLU A 81 4.75 3.58 -6.72
CA GLU A 81 3.82 4.47 -7.42
C GLU A 81 3.38 5.67 -6.55
N HIS A 82 3.62 5.62 -5.23
CA HIS A 82 3.15 6.59 -4.23
C HIS A 82 4.31 7.13 -3.39
N LEU A 83 5.35 7.64 -4.05
CA LEU A 83 6.54 8.19 -3.38
C LEU A 83 6.34 9.61 -2.83
N ASN A 84 5.21 10.25 -3.12
CA ASN A 84 4.89 11.59 -2.65
C ASN A 84 3.63 11.54 -1.80
N GLU A 85 3.76 11.89 -0.53
CA GLU A 85 2.64 11.95 0.41
C GLU A 85 2.29 13.41 0.67
N VAL A 86 1.02 13.77 0.47
CA VAL A 86 0.52 15.14 0.69
C VAL A 86 -0.48 15.12 1.84
N THR A 87 -0.13 15.78 2.94
CA THR A 87 -1.02 15.94 4.09
C THR A 87 -1.71 17.30 4.04
N ARG A 88 -3.04 17.32 4.13
CA ARG A 88 -3.82 18.57 4.11
C ARG A 88 -4.12 19.04 5.53
N TYR A 89 -3.99 20.36 5.78
CA TYR A 89 -4.43 21.01 7.01
C TYR A 89 -5.93 21.34 7.03
#